data_AF-A0A6J1HZ60-F1
#
_entry.id   AF-A0A6J1HZ60-F1
#
_cell.length_a   1.000
_cell.length_b   1.000
_cell.length_c   1.000
_cell.angle_alpha   90.00
_cell.angle_beta   90.00
_cell.angle_gamma   90.00
#
_symmetry.space_group_name_H-M   'P 1'
#
loop_
_entity.id
_entity.type
_entity.pdbx_description
1 polymer ?
#
loop_
_entity_poly.entity_id
_entity_poly.type
_entity_poly.pdbx_seq_one_letter_code
_entity_poly.pdbx_strand_id
1 'polypeptide(L)'
;MRGLFKQKARSPVELVRYANELLLFIDRNEEVREQKREEKISELNKTISQMRTVLYGNGGAEPNADACAQLTQEFFKENTFRLLVVCIPRLNSGLRQCATHVLANLQRQQVKSRIIASEYLENNMDIMDILIPGYEDSDIALTYGVIARECIQHQCVARYVLESENMRKFFDYVQNPIFYVASDASATFRFFEVYNKQLLESTNYITKRHAVKLLGDLLLDNSNAAVMVKYVSSLENMRVMMNLLRDPNKTIQRDAFDVFKLFVANKNKPPEIIGILIANRTKLLLFLDGLKLDKVDEGFEEDKALIIREISIYESFDPSSMKMENCEIED
;
A
#
# COMPACT_ATOMS: atom_id res chain seq x y z
N MET A 1 54.93 1.10 -20.69
CA MET A 1 54.15 1.12 -19.42
C MET A 1 53.11 2.23 -19.50
N ARG A 2 51.87 1.92 -19.90
CA ARG A 2 50.74 2.87 -19.78
C ARG A 2 50.09 2.61 -18.43
N GLY A 3 50.31 3.50 -17.47
CA GLY A 3 49.65 3.45 -16.18
C GLY A 3 48.14 3.59 -16.38
N LEU A 4 47.40 2.53 -16.08
CA LEU A 4 45.94 2.60 -15.94
C LEU A 4 45.65 3.53 -14.76
N PHE A 5 45.31 4.78 -15.04
CA PHE A 5 44.62 5.63 -14.08
C PHE A 5 43.29 4.95 -13.74
N LYS A 6 43.22 4.25 -12.60
CA LYS A 6 41.94 3.86 -12.03
C LYS A 6 41.18 5.16 -11.74
N GLN A 7 40.07 5.39 -12.42
CA GLN A 7 39.16 6.49 -12.09
C GLN A 7 38.88 6.43 -10.58
N LYS A 8 39.08 7.56 -9.90
CA LYS A 8 38.78 7.69 -8.47
C LYS A 8 37.31 7.32 -8.25
N ALA A 9 37.05 6.45 -7.27
CA ALA A 9 35.68 6.08 -6.93
C ALA A 9 34.90 7.34 -6.52
N ARG A 10 33.73 7.54 -7.11
CA ARG A 10 32.85 8.67 -6.77
C ARG A 10 32.36 8.51 -5.33
N SER A 11 32.35 9.60 -4.59
CA SER A 11 31.67 9.69 -3.30
C SER A 11 30.15 9.52 -3.46
N PRO A 12 29.40 9.18 -2.40
CA PRO A 12 27.94 9.08 -2.46
C PRO A 12 27.26 10.33 -3.05
N VAL A 13 27.72 11.52 -2.66
CA VAL A 13 27.22 12.80 -3.16
C VAL A 13 27.48 12.97 -4.66
N GLU A 14 28.70 12.66 -5.12
CA GLU A 14 29.06 12.72 -6.54
C GLU A 14 28.28 11.72 -7.39
N LEU A 15 27.95 10.54 -6.84
CA LEU A 15 27.10 9.56 -7.53
C LEU A 15 25.71 10.13 -7.80
N VAL A 16 25.08 10.77 -6.81
CA VAL A 16 23.75 11.36 -6.96
C VAL A 16 23.76 12.50 -7.98
N ARG A 17 24.73 13.42 -7.89
CA ARG A 17 24.83 14.55 -8.83
C ARG A 17 25.02 14.07 -10.26
N TYR A 18 25.91 13.10 -10.47
CA TYR A 18 26.13 12.55 -11.80
C TYR A 18 24.89 11.79 -12.32
N ALA A 19 24.17 11.05 -11.47
CA ALA A 19 22.90 10.45 -11.87
C ALA A 19 21.86 11.51 -12.26
N ASN A 20 21.77 12.62 -11.52
CA ASN A 20 20.88 13.73 -11.84
C ASN A 20 21.21 14.37 -13.21
N GLU A 21 22.48 14.62 -13.50
CA GLU A 21 22.94 15.11 -14.82
C GLU A 21 22.55 14.17 -15.97
N LEU A 22 22.72 12.86 -15.76
CA LEU A 22 22.34 11.84 -16.74
C LEU A 22 20.83 11.79 -16.96
N LEU A 23 20.04 11.88 -15.88
CA LEU A 23 18.58 11.90 -15.94
C LEU A 23 18.07 13.15 -16.66
N LEU A 24 18.61 14.33 -16.35
CA LEU A 24 18.29 15.57 -17.06
C LEU A 24 18.58 15.48 -18.57
N PHE A 25 19.68 14.82 -18.95
CA PHE A 25 20.00 14.59 -20.35
C PHE A 25 18.98 13.67 -21.04
N ILE A 26 18.60 12.57 -20.36
CA ILE A 26 17.63 11.59 -20.86
C ILE A 26 16.24 12.22 -20.98
N ASP A 27 15.86 13.08 -20.04
CA ASP A 27 14.57 13.77 -19.97
C ASP A 27 14.37 14.79 -21.10
N ARG A 28 15.34 15.69 -21.31
CA ARG A 28 15.18 16.86 -22.21
C ARG A 28 15.32 16.59 -23.70
N ASN A 29 16.05 15.53 -24.09
CA ASN A 29 16.56 15.42 -25.45
C ASN A 29 15.90 14.28 -26.22
N GLU A 30 14.70 14.49 -26.79
CA GLU A 30 14.07 13.48 -27.67
C GLU A 30 14.74 13.42 -29.06
N GLU A 31 15.29 14.53 -29.56
CA GLU A 31 15.88 14.66 -30.90
C GLU A 31 17.34 14.21 -31.05
N VAL A 32 17.97 13.73 -29.97
CA VAL A 32 19.39 13.28 -30.01
C VAL A 32 19.50 11.89 -30.63
N ARG A 33 20.58 11.66 -31.39
CA ARG A 33 20.96 10.34 -31.93
C ARG A 33 20.80 9.25 -30.87
N GLU A 34 20.02 8.23 -31.20
CA GLU A 34 19.69 7.09 -30.34
C GLU A 34 20.92 6.50 -29.63
N GLN A 35 22.03 6.33 -30.35
CA GLN A 35 23.30 5.84 -29.80
C GLN A 35 23.81 6.66 -28.60
N LYS A 36 23.71 8.00 -28.63
CA LYS A 36 24.16 8.84 -27.51
C LYS A 36 23.22 8.74 -26.30
N ARG A 37 21.93 8.50 -26.53
CA ARG A 37 20.97 8.21 -25.46
C ARG A 37 21.29 6.87 -24.80
N GLU A 38 21.55 5.84 -25.59
CA GLU A 38 21.94 4.51 -25.10
C GLU A 38 23.23 4.55 -24.28
N GLU A 39 24.24 5.30 -24.73
CA GLU A 39 25.46 5.55 -23.97
C GLU A 39 25.16 6.15 -22.58
N LYS A 40 24.28 7.15 -22.52
CA LYS A 40 23.89 7.82 -21.27
C LYS A 40 23.05 6.93 -20.37
N ILE A 41 22.16 6.11 -20.93
CA ILE A 41 21.43 5.07 -20.18
C ILE A 41 22.41 4.02 -19.62
N SER A 42 23.45 3.64 -20.38
CA SER A 42 24.49 2.73 -19.89
C SER A 42 25.31 3.35 -18.75
N GLU A 43 25.67 4.64 -18.84
CA GLU A 43 26.34 5.38 -17.76
C GLU A 43 25.45 5.47 -16.51
N LEU A 44 24.16 5.74 -16.69
CA LEU A 44 23.18 5.74 -15.61
C LEU A 44 23.06 4.37 -14.95
N ASN A 45 23.00 3.29 -15.73
CA ASN A 45 22.94 1.94 -15.19
C ASN A 45 24.16 1.62 -14.29
N LYS A 46 25.37 1.99 -14.73
CA LYS A 46 26.59 1.84 -13.92
C LYS A 46 26.51 2.66 -12.62
N THR A 47 25.97 3.87 -12.71
CA THR A 47 25.86 4.79 -11.57
C THR A 47 24.84 4.29 -10.54
N ILE A 48 23.64 3.88 -10.98
CA ILE A 48 22.62 3.27 -10.11
C ILE A 48 23.14 1.96 -9.49
N SER A 49 23.91 1.16 -10.23
CA SER A 49 24.54 -0.05 -9.68
C SER A 49 25.55 0.29 -8.58
N GLN A 50 26.34 1.36 -8.73
CA GLN A 50 27.24 1.84 -7.69
C GLN A 50 26.47 2.32 -6.45
N MET A 51 25.36 3.04 -6.64
CA MET A 51 24.46 3.41 -5.53
C MET A 51 23.93 2.17 -4.80
N ARG A 52 23.52 1.14 -5.54
CA ARG A 52 23.07 -0.13 -4.96
C ARG A 52 24.16 -0.77 -4.11
N THR A 53 25.42 -0.77 -4.56
CA THR A 53 26.55 -1.28 -3.78
C THR A 53 26.80 -0.48 -2.51
N VAL A 54 26.59 0.85 -2.52
CA VAL A 54 26.66 1.67 -1.30
C VAL A 54 25.58 1.24 -0.30
N LEU A 55 24.35 1.00 -0.77
CA LEU A 55 23.18 0.73 0.08
C LEU A 55 23.09 -0.72 0.61
N TYR A 56 23.59 -1.69 -0.15
CA TYR A 56 23.48 -3.12 0.19
C TYR A 56 24.84 -3.80 0.48
N GLY A 57 25.95 -3.10 0.27
CA GLY A 57 27.28 -3.69 0.31
C GLY A 57 27.62 -4.52 -0.92
N ASN A 58 28.79 -5.17 -0.90
CA ASN A 58 29.32 -5.99 -1.99
C ASN A 58 29.49 -7.47 -1.61
N GLY A 59 28.72 -7.97 -0.64
CA GLY A 59 28.76 -9.36 -0.18
C GLY A 59 29.94 -9.71 0.75
N GLY A 60 30.94 -8.84 0.87
CA GLY A 60 32.09 -9.02 1.77
C GLY A 60 32.16 -8.03 2.94
N ALA A 61 31.41 -6.92 2.89
CA ALA A 61 31.35 -5.91 3.94
C ALA A 61 29.94 -5.32 4.05
N GLU A 62 29.52 -5.00 5.28
CA GLU A 62 28.27 -4.31 5.55
C GLU A 62 28.29 -2.88 4.96
N PRO A 63 27.12 -2.36 4.52
CA PRO A 63 27.02 -1.00 4.02
C PRO A 63 27.38 0.02 5.11
N ASN A 64 28.23 0.98 4.76
CA ASN A 64 28.65 2.04 5.68
C ASN A 64 27.49 3.02 5.93
N ALA A 65 27.09 3.18 7.19
CA ALA A 65 25.94 4.01 7.57
C ALA A 65 26.08 5.49 7.17
N ASP A 66 27.27 6.08 7.30
CA ASP A 66 27.51 7.47 6.91
C ASP A 66 27.41 7.65 5.40
N ALA A 67 27.92 6.69 4.62
CA ALA A 67 27.82 6.70 3.17
C ALA A 67 26.35 6.57 2.71
N CYS A 68 25.57 5.69 3.33
CA CYS A 68 24.13 5.55 3.08
C CYS A 68 23.38 6.84 3.42
N ALA A 69 23.71 7.47 4.55
CA ALA A 69 23.09 8.72 4.97
C ALA A 69 23.41 9.87 4.00
N GLN A 70 24.66 10.02 3.58
CA GLN A 70 25.06 11.03 2.58
C GLN A 70 24.38 10.80 1.24
N LEU A 71 24.30 9.54 0.77
CA LEU A 71 23.59 9.19 -0.46
C LEU A 71 22.11 9.60 -0.37
N THR A 72 21.45 9.22 0.73
CA THR A 72 20.02 9.48 0.95
C THR A 72 19.72 10.97 1.01
N GLN A 73 20.52 11.73 1.77
CA GLN A 73 20.36 13.18 1.87
C GLN A 73 20.49 13.86 0.50
N GLU A 74 21.54 13.56 -0.26
CA GLU A 74 21.74 14.21 -1.56
C GLU A 74 20.66 13.78 -2.56
N PHE A 75 20.20 12.52 -2.51
CA PHE A 75 19.19 11.98 -3.44
C PHE A 75 17.84 12.70 -3.34
N PHE A 76 17.40 13.00 -2.12
CA PHE A 76 16.12 13.69 -1.85
C PHE A 76 16.25 15.21 -1.69
N LYS A 77 17.46 15.77 -1.86
CA LYS A 77 17.70 17.22 -1.73
C LYS A 77 17.06 18.04 -2.85
N GLU A 78 17.03 17.47 -4.06
CA GLU A 78 16.53 18.10 -5.28
C GLU A 78 15.60 17.13 -6.03
N ASN A 79 15.49 17.27 -7.35
CA ASN A 79 14.52 16.52 -8.16
C ASN A 79 15.02 15.15 -8.66
N THR A 80 16.07 14.58 -8.06
CA THR A 80 16.63 13.30 -8.55
C THR A 80 15.62 12.16 -8.49
N PHE A 81 14.85 12.04 -7.40
CA PHE A 81 13.78 11.05 -7.27
C PHE A 81 12.72 11.22 -8.38
N ARG A 82 12.20 12.45 -8.53
CA ARG A 82 11.20 12.79 -9.55
C ARG A 82 11.70 12.52 -10.98
N LEU A 83 12.91 12.97 -11.31
CA LEU A 83 13.50 12.76 -12.63
C LEU A 83 13.69 11.27 -12.93
N LEU A 84 14.07 10.47 -11.94
CA LEU A 84 14.18 9.02 -12.11
C LEU A 84 12.81 8.41 -12.44
N VAL A 85 11.74 8.80 -11.73
CA VAL A 85 10.36 8.35 -12.00
C VAL A 85 9.92 8.70 -13.42
N VAL A 86 10.13 9.96 -13.85
CA VAL A 86 9.78 10.44 -15.20
C VAL A 86 10.58 9.72 -16.28
N CYS A 87 11.84 9.36 -16.01
CA CYS A 87 12.68 8.69 -16.99
C CYS A 87 12.41 7.18 -17.13
N ILE A 88 11.73 6.52 -16.18
CA ILE A 88 11.48 5.05 -16.18
C ILE A 88 11.02 4.49 -17.53
N PRO A 89 10.06 5.11 -18.26
CA PRO A 89 9.58 4.58 -19.55
C PRO A 89 10.70 4.46 -20.58
N ARG A 90 11.72 5.32 -20.49
CA ARG A 90 12.88 5.35 -21.40
C ARG A 90 14.01 4.40 -20.97
N LEU A 91 13.91 3.77 -19.81
CA LEU A 91 14.94 2.85 -19.30
C LEU A 91 14.65 1.41 -19.72
N ASN A 92 15.69 0.58 -19.85
CA ASN A 92 15.54 -0.86 -20.07
C ASN A 92 15.10 -1.60 -18.78
N SER A 93 14.54 -2.80 -18.93
CA SER A 93 13.98 -3.60 -17.82
C SER A 93 14.98 -3.86 -16.68
N GLY A 94 16.24 -4.17 -17.00
CA GLY A 94 17.28 -4.40 -16.00
C GLY A 94 17.58 -3.17 -15.15
N LEU A 95 17.63 -1.98 -15.78
CA LEU A 95 17.81 -0.73 -15.07
C LEU A 95 16.56 -0.34 -14.26
N ARG A 96 15.35 -0.56 -14.80
CA ARG A 96 14.10 -0.36 -14.05
C ARG A 96 14.11 -1.16 -12.75
N GLN A 97 14.47 -2.45 -12.82
CA GLN A 97 14.59 -3.31 -11.64
C GLN A 97 15.66 -2.79 -10.66
N CYS A 98 16.85 -2.43 -11.14
CA CYS A 98 17.91 -1.91 -10.28
C CYS A 98 17.48 -0.60 -9.58
N ALA A 99 16.78 0.27 -10.31
CA ALA A 99 16.24 1.52 -9.79
C ALA A 99 15.19 1.30 -8.70
N THR A 100 14.26 0.36 -8.85
CA THR A 100 13.25 0.08 -7.81
C THR A 100 13.88 -0.40 -6.51
N HIS A 101 14.92 -1.25 -6.57
CA HIS A 101 15.67 -1.68 -5.38
C HIS A 101 16.35 -0.50 -4.67
N VAL A 102 17.02 0.37 -5.42
CA VAL A 102 17.67 1.56 -4.86
C VAL A 102 16.64 2.50 -4.23
N LEU A 103 15.54 2.78 -4.94
CA LEU A 103 14.46 3.64 -4.46
C LEU A 103 13.78 3.09 -3.20
N ALA A 104 13.52 1.78 -3.13
CA ALA A 104 12.92 1.14 -1.96
C ALA A 104 13.82 1.27 -0.73
N ASN A 105 15.13 1.08 -0.89
CA ASN A 105 16.08 1.24 0.21
C ASN A 105 16.15 2.69 0.67
N LEU A 106 16.37 3.63 -0.25
CA LEU A 106 16.48 5.06 0.03
C LEU A 106 15.23 5.61 0.75
N GLN A 107 14.03 5.17 0.36
CA GLN A 107 12.78 5.59 1.01
C GLN A 107 12.66 5.16 2.47
N ARG A 108 13.30 4.04 2.85
CA ARG A 108 13.26 3.47 4.21
C ARG A 108 14.41 3.94 5.10
N GLN A 109 15.45 4.55 4.53
CA GLN A 109 16.62 5.01 5.28
C GLN A 109 16.24 6.08 6.31
N GLN A 110 16.77 5.92 7.53
CA GLN A 110 16.67 6.93 8.58
C GLN A 110 17.98 7.70 8.67
N VAL A 111 17.91 9.02 8.54
CA VAL A 111 19.07 9.90 8.70
C VAL A 111 18.82 10.81 9.90
N LYS A 112 19.66 10.68 10.93
CA LYS A 112 19.48 11.36 12.22
C LYS A 112 18.07 11.14 12.80
N SER A 113 17.61 9.88 12.74
CA SER A 113 16.28 9.43 13.21
C SER A 113 15.09 10.04 12.47
N ARG A 114 15.29 10.57 11.26
CA ARG A 114 14.23 11.08 10.39
C ARG A 114 14.19 10.34 9.06
N ILE A 115 12.99 10.17 8.51
CA ILE A 115 12.79 9.56 7.19
C ILE A 115 12.75 10.69 6.15
N ILE A 116 13.92 10.99 5.55
CA ILE A 116 14.09 12.12 4.61
C ILE A 116 13.14 12.00 3.41
N ALA A 117 12.88 10.77 2.94
CA ALA A 117 11.94 10.52 1.86
C ALA A 117 10.52 10.98 2.19
N SER A 118 10.08 10.84 3.45
CA SER A 118 8.75 11.27 3.87
C SER A 118 8.60 12.80 3.78
N GLU A 119 9.64 13.54 4.19
CA GLU A 119 9.68 15.01 4.11
C GLU A 119 9.71 15.48 2.64
N TYR A 120 10.45 14.79 1.78
CA TYR A 120 10.47 15.06 0.34
C TYR A 120 9.10 14.82 -0.30
N LEU A 121 8.49 13.66 -0.05
CA LEU A 121 7.20 13.28 -0.64
C LEU A 121 6.07 14.20 -0.18
N GLU A 122 6.10 14.67 1.07
CA GLU A 122 5.11 15.64 1.57
C GLU A 122 5.06 16.93 0.74
N ASN A 123 6.19 17.33 0.15
CA ASN A 123 6.31 18.51 -0.70
C ASN A 123 6.17 18.19 -2.22
N ASN A 124 6.02 16.92 -2.59
CA ASN A 124 6.02 16.44 -3.99
C ASN A 124 4.95 15.35 -4.22
N MET A 125 3.76 15.54 -3.65
CA MET A 125 2.66 14.55 -3.72
C MET A 125 2.20 14.24 -5.14
N ASP A 126 2.36 15.20 -6.05
CA ASP A 126 2.01 15.08 -7.47
C ASP A 126 2.83 14.01 -8.21
N ILE A 127 3.89 13.47 -7.59
CA ILE A 127 4.55 12.27 -8.10
C ILE A 127 3.60 11.07 -8.13
N MET A 128 2.63 11.00 -7.22
CA MET A 128 1.62 9.94 -7.25
C MET A 128 0.68 10.07 -8.47
N ASP A 129 0.48 11.30 -8.96
CA ASP A 129 -0.28 11.57 -10.19
C ASP A 129 0.49 11.17 -11.46
N ILE A 130 1.78 10.83 -11.33
CA ILE A 130 2.60 10.23 -12.41
C ILE A 130 2.61 8.71 -12.25
N LEU A 131 2.87 8.23 -11.04
CA LEU A 131 3.05 6.80 -10.75
C LEU A 131 1.77 5.99 -10.91
N ILE A 132 0.64 6.48 -10.40
CA ILE A 132 -0.61 5.70 -10.38
C ILE A 132 -1.19 5.58 -11.80
N PRO A 133 -1.28 6.65 -12.61
CA PRO A 133 -1.77 6.53 -13.98
C PRO A 133 -0.90 5.64 -14.87
N GLY A 134 0.40 5.50 -14.61
CA GLY A 134 1.25 4.65 -15.44
C GLY A 134 0.99 3.13 -15.31
N TYR A 135 0.01 2.69 -14.50
CA TYR A 135 -0.59 1.36 -14.64
C TYR A 135 -1.30 1.15 -15.99
N GLU A 136 -1.65 2.23 -16.69
CA GLU A 136 -2.24 2.19 -18.04
C GLU A 136 -1.24 1.68 -19.10
N ASP A 137 0.06 1.83 -18.86
CA ASP A 137 1.12 1.28 -19.71
C ASP A 137 1.64 -0.03 -19.10
N SER A 138 1.30 -1.15 -19.75
CA SER A 138 1.64 -2.50 -19.28
C SER A 138 3.15 -2.75 -19.17
N ASP A 139 3.98 -2.05 -19.96
CA ASP A 139 5.44 -2.26 -19.97
C ASP A 139 6.13 -1.68 -18.74
N ILE A 140 5.53 -0.66 -18.12
CA ILE A 140 6.04 0.01 -16.91
C ILE A 140 5.18 -0.20 -15.68
N ALA A 141 3.94 -0.69 -15.82
CA ALA A 141 2.97 -0.85 -14.74
C ALA A 141 3.56 -1.51 -13.49
N LEU A 142 4.30 -2.62 -13.64
CA LEU A 142 4.94 -3.30 -12.51
C LEU A 142 6.04 -2.45 -11.85
N THR A 143 6.80 -1.70 -12.64
CA THR A 143 7.86 -0.83 -12.11
C THR A 143 7.24 0.32 -11.31
N TYR A 144 6.22 0.96 -11.86
CA TYR A 144 5.49 2.04 -11.19
C TYR A 144 4.73 1.55 -9.97
N GLY A 145 4.09 0.38 -10.05
CA GLY A 145 3.40 -0.24 -8.93
C GLY A 145 4.32 -0.48 -7.72
N VAL A 146 5.53 -0.99 -7.97
CA VAL A 146 6.54 -1.16 -6.90
C VAL A 146 6.90 0.19 -6.28
N ILE A 147 7.22 1.21 -7.09
CA ILE A 147 7.61 2.53 -6.57
C ILE A 147 6.45 3.17 -5.80
N ALA A 148 5.24 3.17 -6.37
CA ALA A 148 4.04 3.72 -5.76
C ALA A 148 3.74 3.08 -4.40
N ARG A 149 3.84 1.75 -4.29
CA ARG A 149 3.63 1.04 -3.02
C ARG A 149 4.66 1.38 -1.96
N GLU A 150 5.92 1.63 -2.34
CA GLU A 150 6.93 2.13 -1.40
C GLU A 150 6.58 3.54 -0.94
N CYS A 151 6.15 4.43 -1.85
CA CYS A 151 5.72 5.78 -1.48
C CYS A 151 4.50 5.76 -0.53
N ILE A 152 3.52 4.89 -0.79
CA ILE A 152 2.30 4.73 0.00
C ILE A 152 2.60 4.23 1.44
N GLN A 153 3.78 3.67 1.72
CA GLN A 153 4.17 3.35 3.11
C GLN A 153 4.34 4.60 3.98
N HIS A 154 4.48 5.78 3.38
CA HIS A 154 4.54 7.04 4.10
C HIS A 154 3.11 7.56 4.33
N GLN A 155 2.78 7.86 5.60
CA GLN A 155 1.44 8.27 6.00
C GLN A 155 0.91 9.48 5.21
N CYS A 156 1.77 10.46 4.91
CA CYS A 156 1.39 11.64 4.14
C CYS A 156 0.92 11.26 2.72
N VAL A 157 1.63 10.35 2.06
CA VAL A 157 1.29 9.85 0.72
C VAL A 157 0.05 8.96 0.75
N ALA A 158 -0.04 8.03 1.72
CA ALA A 158 -1.22 7.18 1.91
C ALA A 158 -2.50 8.02 2.00
N ARG A 159 -2.46 9.09 2.79
CA ARG A 159 -3.58 10.02 2.93
C ARG A 159 -3.90 10.72 1.62
N TYR A 160 -2.88 11.26 0.95
CA TYR A 160 -3.05 11.94 -0.33
C TYR A 160 -3.71 11.03 -1.39
N VAL A 161 -3.21 9.80 -1.54
CA VAL A 161 -3.76 8.84 -2.51
C VAL A 161 -5.22 8.53 -2.21
N LEU A 162 -5.55 8.27 -0.94
CA LEU A 162 -6.93 7.97 -0.53
C LEU A 162 -7.92 9.12 -0.76
N GLU A 163 -7.48 10.36 -0.55
CA GLU A 163 -8.31 11.54 -0.74
C GLU A 163 -8.39 11.98 -2.22
N SER A 164 -7.50 11.45 -3.08
CA SER A 164 -7.40 11.80 -4.51
C SER A 164 -8.22 10.89 -5.43
N GLU A 165 -8.43 11.33 -6.67
CA GLU A 165 -9.02 10.49 -7.73
C GLU A 165 -8.16 9.27 -8.09
N ASN A 166 -6.88 9.25 -7.71
CA ASN A 166 -6.01 8.11 -7.97
C ASN A 166 -6.49 6.84 -7.26
N MET A 167 -7.15 6.96 -6.11
CA MET A 167 -7.75 5.80 -5.44
C MET A 167 -8.81 5.14 -6.33
N ARG A 168 -9.56 5.93 -7.10
CA ARG A 168 -10.58 5.42 -8.01
C ARG A 168 -9.97 4.63 -9.16
N LYS A 169 -8.87 5.12 -9.73
CA LYS A 169 -8.15 4.43 -10.82
C LYS A 169 -7.68 3.03 -10.45
N PHE A 170 -7.30 2.80 -9.18
CA PHE A 170 -6.93 1.46 -8.72
C PHE A 170 -8.07 0.42 -8.88
N PHE A 171 -9.35 0.83 -8.84
CA PHE A 171 -10.46 -0.10 -9.07
C PHE A 171 -10.53 -0.57 -10.53
N ASP A 172 -10.23 0.33 -11.47
CA ASP A 172 -10.13 -0.01 -12.88
C ASP A 172 -8.93 -0.94 -13.12
N TYR A 173 -7.79 -0.64 -12.48
CA TYR A 173 -6.57 -1.44 -12.64
C TYR A 173 -6.69 -2.84 -12.04
N VAL A 174 -7.43 -3.03 -10.95
CA VAL A 174 -7.71 -4.37 -10.39
C VAL A 174 -8.56 -5.23 -11.32
N GLN A 175 -9.36 -4.61 -12.19
CA GLN A 175 -10.18 -5.28 -13.19
C GLN A 175 -9.49 -5.36 -14.56
N ASN A 176 -8.21 -4.99 -14.64
CA ASN A 176 -7.47 -4.98 -15.89
C ASN A 176 -7.38 -6.41 -16.49
N PRO A 177 -7.62 -6.59 -17.80
CA PRO A 177 -7.53 -7.91 -18.45
C PRO A 177 -6.14 -8.53 -18.38
N ILE A 178 -5.09 -7.70 -18.20
CA ILE A 178 -3.72 -8.16 -18.03
C ILE A 178 -3.52 -8.61 -16.59
N PHE A 179 -3.48 -9.93 -16.39
CA PHE A 179 -3.42 -10.56 -15.07
C PHE A 179 -2.34 -9.99 -14.14
N TYR A 180 -1.11 -9.78 -14.62
CA TYR A 180 -0.04 -9.27 -13.76
C TYR A 180 -0.24 -7.82 -13.35
N VAL A 181 -0.87 -6.98 -14.20
CA VAL A 181 -1.23 -5.60 -13.86
C VAL A 181 -2.32 -5.60 -12.79
N ALA A 182 -3.38 -6.38 -13.00
CA ALA A 182 -4.47 -6.53 -12.04
C ALA A 182 -4.03 -7.11 -10.69
N SER A 183 -3.15 -8.12 -10.72
CA SER A 183 -2.54 -8.72 -9.54
C SER A 183 -1.65 -7.71 -8.79
N ASP A 184 -0.88 -6.91 -9.51
CA ASP A 184 0.01 -5.91 -8.92
C ASP A 184 -0.78 -4.71 -8.33
N ALA A 185 -1.78 -4.20 -9.05
CA ALA A 185 -2.73 -3.21 -8.53
C ALA A 185 -3.45 -3.76 -7.29
N SER A 186 -3.86 -5.03 -7.33
CA SER A 186 -4.42 -5.74 -6.19
C SER A 186 -3.48 -5.82 -4.99
N ALA A 187 -2.17 -5.92 -5.23
CA ALA A 187 -1.17 -5.90 -4.17
C ALA A 187 -1.06 -4.52 -3.52
N THR A 188 -1.36 -3.44 -4.25
CA THR A 188 -1.50 -2.11 -3.67
C THR A 188 -2.64 -2.05 -2.68
N PHE A 189 -3.70 -2.86 -2.81
CA PHE A 189 -4.76 -3.00 -1.80
C PHE A 189 -4.34 -3.77 -0.52
N ARG A 190 -3.14 -4.37 -0.46
CA ARG A 190 -2.51 -4.65 0.86
C ARG A 190 -2.32 -3.38 1.68
N PHE A 191 -2.48 -2.21 1.06
CA PHE A 191 -2.78 -0.95 1.72
C PHE A 191 -3.75 -1.11 2.89
N PHE A 192 -4.85 -1.86 2.78
CA PHE A 192 -5.77 -2.01 3.91
C PHE A 192 -5.09 -2.67 5.11
N GLU A 193 -4.12 -3.56 4.92
CA GLU A 193 -3.35 -4.11 6.05
C GLU A 193 -2.53 -3.02 6.75
N VAL A 194 -1.85 -2.17 5.98
CA VAL A 194 -1.07 -1.03 6.50
C VAL A 194 -1.98 0.02 7.13
N TYR A 195 -3.06 0.37 6.45
CA TYR A 195 -4.11 1.28 6.89
C TYR A 195 -4.72 0.83 8.20
N ASN A 196 -5.05 -0.46 8.31
CA ASN A 196 -5.59 -1.03 9.53
C ASN A 196 -4.58 -0.93 10.67
N LYS A 197 -3.35 -1.42 10.47
CA LYS A 197 -2.30 -1.44 11.51
C LYS A 197 -1.83 -0.05 11.93
N GLN A 198 -1.72 0.89 11.00
CA GLN A 198 -1.13 2.20 11.27
C GLN A 198 -2.17 3.26 11.63
N LEU A 199 -3.37 3.19 11.06
CA LEU A 199 -4.39 4.24 11.20
C LEU A 199 -5.58 3.78 12.04
N LEU A 200 -6.19 2.63 11.73
CA LEU A 200 -7.35 2.13 12.49
C LEU A 200 -6.96 1.66 13.89
N GLU A 201 -5.77 1.08 14.04
CA GLU A 201 -5.23 0.64 15.32
C GLU A 201 -4.39 1.73 16.01
N SER A 202 -4.35 2.95 15.46
CA SER A 202 -3.59 4.07 16.03
C SER A 202 -4.02 4.40 17.47
N THR A 203 -3.07 4.72 18.34
CA THR A 203 -3.37 5.23 19.69
C THR A 203 -3.87 6.68 19.66
N ASN A 204 -3.68 7.39 18.55
CA ASN A 204 -4.15 8.77 18.38
C ASN A 204 -5.63 8.79 17.99
N TYR A 205 -6.46 9.39 18.85
CA TYR A 205 -7.90 9.51 18.65
C TYR A 205 -8.29 10.15 17.30
N ILE A 206 -7.65 11.26 16.92
CA ILE A 206 -8.00 12.01 15.71
C ILE A 206 -7.67 11.17 14.47
N THR A 207 -6.49 10.56 14.44
CA THR A 207 -6.07 9.67 13.36
C THR A 207 -7.04 8.50 13.21
N LYS A 208 -7.33 7.80 14.32
CA LYS A 208 -8.25 6.67 14.32
C LYS A 208 -9.64 7.08 13.84
N ARG A 209 -10.20 8.16 14.38
CA ARG A 209 -11.53 8.66 14.00
C ARG A 209 -11.62 8.96 12.51
N HIS A 210 -10.68 9.75 11.98
CA HIS A 210 -10.70 10.10 10.56
C HIS A 210 -10.49 8.88 9.67
N ALA A 211 -9.67 7.92 10.10
CA ALA A 211 -9.47 6.68 9.35
C ALA A 211 -10.74 5.83 9.30
N VAL A 212 -11.41 5.57 10.43
CA VAL A 212 -12.65 4.76 10.41
C VAL A 212 -13.73 5.44 9.54
N LYS A 213 -13.88 6.76 9.64
CA LYS A 213 -14.83 7.52 8.81
C LYS A 213 -14.53 7.41 7.32
N LEU A 214 -13.26 7.65 6.95
CA LEU A 214 -12.80 7.58 5.55
C LEU A 214 -12.98 6.19 4.96
N LEU A 215 -12.69 5.14 5.74
CA LEU A 215 -12.94 3.77 5.33
C LEU A 215 -14.44 3.52 5.08
N GLY A 216 -15.30 3.99 5.98
CA GLY A 216 -16.76 3.92 5.80
C GLY A 216 -17.20 4.58 4.51
N ASP A 217 -16.78 5.83 4.28
CA ASP A 217 -17.12 6.58 3.06
C ASP A 217 -16.63 5.88 1.79
N LEU A 218 -15.42 5.32 1.82
CA LEU A 218 -14.85 4.59 0.70
C LEU A 218 -15.62 3.30 0.39
N LEU A 219 -15.99 2.52 1.40
CA LEU A 219 -16.63 1.22 1.19
C LEU A 219 -18.13 1.33 0.91
N LEU A 220 -18.77 2.42 1.33
CA LEU A 220 -20.19 2.69 1.08
C LEU A 220 -20.44 3.33 -0.30
N ASP A 221 -19.41 3.86 -0.95
CA ASP A 221 -19.52 4.36 -2.32
C ASP A 221 -19.73 3.20 -3.31
N ASN A 222 -20.81 3.27 -4.07
CA ASN A 222 -21.16 2.27 -5.07
C ASN A 222 -20.11 2.11 -6.18
N SER A 223 -19.32 3.16 -6.48
CA SER A 223 -18.21 3.02 -7.44
C SER A 223 -17.13 2.05 -6.94
N ASN A 224 -17.07 1.80 -5.64
CA ASN A 224 -16.02 1.02 -4.99
C ASN A 224 -16.50 -0.38 -4.59
N ALA A 225 -17.63 -0.84 -5.15
CA ALA A 225 -18.29 -2.10 -4.76
C ALA A 225 -17.34 -3.32 -4.81
N ALA A 226 -16.46 -3.40 -5.81
CA ALA A 226 -15.48 -4.49 -5.92
C ALA A 226 -14.53 -4.53 -4.71
N VAL A 227 -14.14 -3.37 -4.20
CA VAL A 227 -13.24 -3.27 -3.05
C VAL A 227 -13.96 -3.42 -1.74
N MET A 228 -15.20 -2.93 -1.65
CA MET A 228 -16.08 -3.28 -0.54
C MET A 228 -16.15 -4.80 -0.40
N VAL A 229 -16.49 -5.54 -1.47
CA VAL A 229 -16.59 -7.02 -1.46
C VAL A 229 -15.27 -7.67 -1.03
N LYS A 230 -14.13 -7.18 -1.53
CA LYS A 230 -12.80 -7.70 -1.16
C LYS A 230 -12.47 -7.41 0.31
N TYR A 231 -12.77 -6.21 0.79
CA TYR A 231 -12.51 -5.79 2.18
C TYR A 231 -13.34 -6.60 3.17
N VAL A 232 -14.64 -6.77 2.89
CA VAL A 232 -15.57 -7.48 3.79
C VAL A 232 -15.46 -9.01 3.72
N SER A 233 -14.65 -9.52 2.79
CA SER A 233 -14.28 -10.94 2.69
C SER A 233 -13.01 -11.29 3.48
N SER A 234 -12.39 -10.33 4.18
CA SER A 234 -11.16 -10.56 4.97
C SER A 234 -11.46 -10.73 6.45
N LEU A 235 -11.06 -11.88 7.01
CA LEU A 235 -11.18 -12.18 8.44
C LEU A 235 -10.42 -11.16 9.31
N GLU A 236 -9.22 -10.76 8.90
CA GLU A 236 -8.43 -9.77 9.64
C GLU A 236 -9.13 -8.41 9.67
N ASN A 237 -9.72 -7.97 8.56
CA ASN A 237 -10.46 -6.71 8.51
C ASN A 237 -11.69 -6.76 9.43
N MET A 238 -12.40 -7.90 9.47
CA MET A 238 -13.54 -8.09 10.37
C MET A 238 -13.12 -7.96 11.84
N ARG A 239 -11.98 -8.56 12.22
CA ARG A 239 -11.45 -8.46 13.59
C ARG A 239 -11.15 -7.03 13.99
N VAL A 240 -10.52 -6.26 13.10
CA VAL A 240 -10.24 -4.82 13.32
C VAL A 240 -11.53 -4.06 13.57
N MET A 241 -12.56 -4.28 12.73
CA MET A 241 -13.88 -3.64 12.90
C MET A 241 -14.56 -4.05 14.21
N MET A 242 -14.53 -5.33 14.58
CA MET A 242 -15.10 -5.82 15.84
C MET A 242 -14.39 -5.25 17.06
N ASN A 243 -13.08 -5.00 16.98
CA ASN A 243 -12.34 -4.31 18.04
C ASN A 243 -12.72 -2.83 18.12
N LEU A 244 -12.87 -2.14 16.99
CA LEU A 244 -13.30 -0.74 16.94
C LEU A 244 -14.73 -0.53 17.44
N LEU A 245 -15.63 -1.49 17.25
CA LEU A 245 -16.96 -1.47 17.86
C LEU A 245 -16.88 -1.38 19.40
N ARG A 246 -15.79 -1.87 20.00
CA ARG A 246 -15.55 -1.84 21.45
C ARG A 246 -14.73 -0.63 21.90
N ASP A 247 -14.37 0.29 20.99
CA ASP A 247 -13.62 1.50 21.33
C ASP A 247 -14.42 2.35 22.33
N PRO A 248 -13.81 2.97 23.35
CA PRO A 248 -14.54 3.80 24.32
C PRO A 248 -15.26 5.00 23.70
N ASN A 249 -14.85 5.45 22.51
CA ASN A 249 -15.44 6.62 21.85
C ASN A 249 -16.67 6.27 21.00
N LYS A 250 -17.84 6.86 21.34
CA LYS A 250 -19.11 6.62 20.66
C LYS A 250 -19.15 7.00 19.17
N THR A 251 -18.39 8.02 18.76
CA THR A 251 -18.29 8.38 17.34
C THR A 251 -17.55 7.30 16.56
N ILE A 252 -16.46 6.77 17.12
CA ILE A 252 -15.72 5.66 16.50
C ILE A 252 -16.58 4.40 16.45
N GLN A 253 -17.33 4.09 17.50
CA GLN A 253 -18.29 2.97 17.50
C GLN A 253 -19.31 3.11 16.37
N ARG A 254 -19.82 4.33 16.13
CA ARG A 254 -20.79 4.62 15.08
C ARG A 254 -20.21 4.38 13.68
N ASP A 255 -19.05 4.95 13.40
CA ASP A 255 -18.39 4.81 12.09
C ASP A 255 -17.95 3.35 11.86
N ALA A 256 -17.49 2.65 12.91
CA ALA A 256 -17.12 1.24 12.84
C ALA A 256 -18.34 0.34 12.57
N PHE A 257 -19.52 0.70 13.10
CA PHE A 257 -20.76 -0.01 12.84
C PHE A 257 -21.16 0.07 11.35
N ASP A 258 -21.00 1.23 10.72
CA ASP A 258 -21.29 1.40 9.29
C ASP A 258 -20.41 0.53 8.39
N VAL A 259 -19.20 0.20 8.81
CA VAL A 259 -18.34 -0.74 8.10
C VAL A 259 -18.68 -2.19 8.48
N PHE A 260 -18.89 -2.46 9.78
CA PHE A 260 -19.22 -3.81 10.26
C PHE A 260 -20.50 -4.36 9.64
N LYS A 261 -21.52 -3.52 9.44
CA LYS A 261 -22.78 -3.94 8.83
C LYS A 261 -22.57 -4.52 7.42
N LEU A 262 -21.57 -4.05 6.68
CA LEU A 262 -21.24 -4.57 5.35
C LEU A 262 -20.71 -6.02 5.39
N PHE A 263 -19.98 -6.41 6.44
CA PHE A 263 -19.57 -7.80 6.64
C PHE A 263 -20.76 -8.73 6.81
N VAL A 264 -21.75 -8.30 7.60
CA VAL A 264 -22.96 -9.08 7.86
C VAL A 264 -23.92 -9.03 6.67
N ALA A 265 -23.96 -7.95 5.90
CA ALA A 265 -24.79 -7.82 4.72
C ALA A 265 -24.22 -8.50 3.47
N ASN A 266 -22.92 -8.85 3.45
CA ASN A 266 -22.30 -9.52 2.31
C ASN A 266 -23.03 -10.84 1.99
N LYS A 267 -23.51 -11.03 0.75
CA LYS A 267 -24.20 -12.26 0.37
C LYS A 267 -23.25 -13.45 0.18
N ASN A 268 -22.00 -13.17 -0.20
CA ASN A 268 -20.98 -14.17 -0.49
C ASN A 268 -19.91 -14.20 0.61
N LYS A 269 -20.34 -14.31 1.88
CA LYS A 269 -19.41 -14.35 3.02
C LYS A 269 -18.51 -15.59 2.93
N PRO A 270 -17.20 -15.44 3.10
CA PRO A 270 -16.31 -16.58 3.27
C PRO A 270 -16.67 -17.42 4.50
N PRO A 271 -16.42 -18.74 4.48
CA PRO A 271 -16.71 -19.64 5.62
C PRO A 271 -16.10 -19.18 6.94
N GLU A 272 -14.92 -18.56 6.89
CA GLU A 272 -14.22 -18.03 8.06
C GLU A 272 -14.99 -16.88 8.74
N ILE A 273 -15.59 -15.98 7.95
CA ILE A 273 -16.42 -14.87 8.45
C ILE A 273 -17.68 -15.41 9.10
N ILE A 274 -18.34 -16.37 8.44
CA ILE A 274 -19.51 -17.08 8.98
C ILE A 274 -19.15 -17.75 10.31
N GLY A 275 -18.01 -18.45 10.37
CA GLY A 275 -17.50 -19.10 11.58
C GLY A 275 -17.32 -18.12 12.74
N ILE A 276 -16.80 -16.90 12.51
CA ILE A 276 -16.69 -15.87 13.55
C ILE A 276 -18.06 -15.39 14.03
N LEU A 277 -19.01 -15.16 13.12
CA LEU A 277 -20.36 -14.73 13.47
C LEU A 277 -21.07 -15.78 14.34
N ILE A 278 -20.95 -17.07 13.99
CA ILE A 278 -21.48 -18.19 14.78
C ILE A 278 -20.79 -18.25 16.15
N ALA A 279 -19.46 -18.30 16.19
CA ALA A 279 -18.69 -18.47 17.42
C ALA A 279 -18.90 -17.33 18.43
N ASN A 280 -19.20 -16.12 17.95
CA ASN A 280 -19.42 -14.94 18.79
C ASN A 280 -20.89 -14.53 18.89
N ARG A 281 -21.82 -15.30 18.34
CA ARG A 281 -23.24 -14.94 18.20
C ARG A 281 -23.85 -14.35 19.46
N THR A 282 -23.83 -15.08 20.56
CA THR A 282 -24.45 -14.63 21.83
C THR A 282 -23.84 -13.32 22.33
N LYS A 283 -22.51 -13.17 22.24
CA LYS A 283 -21.82 -11.96 22.67
C LYS A 283 -22.12 -10.78 21.75
N LEU A 284 -22.18 -11.02 20.43
CA LEU A 284 -22.52 -10.00 19.43
C LEU A 284 -23.95 -9.50 19.60
N LEU A 285 -24.92 -10.40 19.77
CA LEU A 285 -26.32 -10.02 19.97
C LEU A 285 -26.49 -9.19 21.25
N LEU A 286 -25.91 -9.63 22.37
CA LEU A 286 -25.92 -8.87 23.63
C LEU A 286 -25.24 -7.50 23.49
N PHE A 287 -24.12 -7.44 22.79
CA PHE A 287 -23.39 -6.20 22.56
C PHE A 287 -24.20 -5.22 21.70
N LEU A 288 -24.78 -5.68 20.59
CA LEU A 288 -25.55 -4.85 19.67
C LEU A 288 -26.83 -4.33 20.31
N ASP A 289 -27.51 -5.13 21.13
CA ASP A 289 -28.69 -4.69 21.89
C ASP A 289 -28.36 -3.55 22.87
N GLY A 290 -27.19 -3.64 23.52
CA GLY A 290 -26.66 -2.61 24.41
C GLY A 290 -26.01 -1.41 23.71
N LEU A 291 -25.77 -1.49 22.40
CA LEU A 291 -25.08 -0.45 21.65
C LEU A 291 -26.01 0.75 21.42
N LYS A 292 -25.66 1.87 22.07
CA LYS A 292 -26.36 3.16 21.96
C LYS A 292 -25.39 4.28 21.62
N LEU A 293 -25.88 5.22 20.81
CA LEU A 293 -25.19 6.46 20.46
C LEU A 293 -25.64 7.61 21.38
N ASP A 294 -24.84 8.68 21.42
CA ASP A 294 -25.15 9.88 22.22
C ASP A 294 -26.35 10.67 21.67
N LYS A 295 -26.64 10.54 20.37
CA LYS A 295 -27.77 11.16 19.68
C LYS A 295 -28.64 10.09 19.05
N VAL A 296 -29.96 10.31 19.05
CA VAL A 296 -30.90 9.44 18.35
C VAL A 296 -30.62 9.54 16.84
N ASP A 297 -30.39 8.38 16.24
CA ASP A 297 -30.16 8.19 14.80
C ASP A 297 -31.08 7.04 14.38
N GLU A 298 -32.21 7.37 13.77
CA GLU A 298 -33.24 6.38 13.39
C GLU A 298 -32.67 5.38 12.38
N GLY A 299 -31.88 5.85 11.41
CA GLY A 299 -31.25 4.97 10.42
C GLY A 299 -30.25 4.01 11.05
N PHE A 300 -29.50 4.44 12.06
CA PHE A 300 -28.65 3.54 12.84
C PHE A 300 -29.47 2.45 13.56
N GLU A 301 -30.58 2.81 14.21
CA GLU A 301 -31.40 1.84 14.95
C GLU A 301 -32.08 0.82 14.00
N GLU A 302 -32.49 1.27 12.81
CA GLU A 302 -33.01 0.38 11.75
C GLU A 302 -31.93 -0.60 11.26
N ASP A 303 -30.76 -0.09 10.88
CA ASP A 303 -29.63 -0.91 10.45
C ASP A 303 -29.23 -1.90 11.56
N LYS A 304 -29.20 -1.46 12.82
CA LYS A 304 -28.89 -2.30 13.98
C LYS A 304 -29.89 -3.45 14.13
N ALA A 305 -31.19 -3.16 14.01
CA ALA A 305 -32.23 -4.19 14.08
C ALA A 305 -32.09 -5.22 12.93
N LEU A 306 -31.75 -4.78 11.72
CA LEU A 306 -31.51 -5.67 10.59
C LEU A 306 -30.30 -6.59 10.83
N ILE A 307 -29.20 -6.02 11.34
CA ILE A 307 -27.97 -6.77 11.62
C ILE A 307 -28.17 -7.79 12.74
N ILE A 308 -28.90 -7.43 13.80
CA ILE A 308 -29.30 -8.36 14.86
C ILE A 308 -30.11 -9.51 14.29
N ARG A 309 -31.06 -9.23 13.40
CA ARG A 309 -31.88 -10.26 12.74
C ARG A 309 -31.02 -11.21 11.91
N GLU A 310 -30.14 -10.68 11.07
CA GLU A 310 -29.23 -11.47 10.23
C GLU A 310 -28.32 -12.38 11.07
N ILE A 311 -27.71 -11.85 12.14
CA ILE A 311 -26.84 -12.65 13.03
C ILE A 311 -27.64 -13.73 13.77
N SER A 312 -28.91 -13.47 14.09
CA SER A 312 -29.75 -14.40 14.84
C SER A 312 -30.07 -15.67 14.06
N ILE A 313 -30.08 -15.61 12.73
CA ILE A 313 -30.39 -16.74 11.81
C ILE A 313 -29.32 -17.83 11.87
N TYR A 314 -28.08 -17.49 12.19
CA TYR A 314 -27.04 -18.49 12.38
C TYR A 314 -27.37 -19.36 13.60
N GLU A 315 -27.95 -20.54 13.37
CA GLU A 315 -28.31 -21.49 14.43
C GLU A 315 -27.07 -21.94 15.20
N SER A 316 -27.27 -22.32 16.47
CA SER A 316 -26.23 -22.89 17.32
C SER A 316 -25.73 -24.20 16.69
N PHE A 317 -24.62 -24.14 15.95
CA PHE A 317 -23.92 -25.32 15.49
C PHE A 317 -23.41 -26.08 16.72
N ASP A 318 -24.08 -27.17 17.08
CA ASP A 318 -23.65 -28.08 18.14
C ASP A 318 -22.56 -29.00 17.56
N PRO A 319 -21.30 -28.89 18.01
CA PRO A 319 -20.20 -29.72 17.51
C PRO A 319 -20.37 -31.22 17.80
N SER A 320 -21.34 -31.60 18.65
CA SER A 320 -21.57 -32.99 19.04
C SER A 320 -22.41 -33.82 18.05
N SER A 321 -22.95 -33.22 16.98
CA SER A 321 -23.74 -33.93 15.96
C SER A 321 -22.91 -34.70 14.93
N MET A 322 -21.59 -34.50 14.88
CA MET A 322 -20.67 -35.32 14.07
C MET A 322 -20.23 -36.58 14.83
N LYS A 323 -21.12 -37.57 14.94
CA LYS A 323 -20.69 -38.96 15.06
C LYS A 323 -20.52 -39.52 13.65
N MET A 324 -19.29 -39.87 13.32
CA MET A 324 -18.84 -40.43 12.05
C MET A 324 -19.67 -41.66 11.68
N GLU A 325 -20.40 -41.59 10.57
CA GLU A 325 -20.66 -42.78 9.77
C GLU A 325 -19.31 -43.18 9.15
N ASN A 326 -18.66 -44.17 9.76
CA ASN A 326 -17.56 -44.86 9.14
C ASN A 326 -18.10 -45.53 7.87
N CYS A 327 -17.66 -45.08 6.69
CA CYS A 327 -17.74 -45.87 5.48
C CYS A 327 -16.96 -47.16 5.71
N GLU A 328 -17.68 -48.27 5.88
CA GLU A 328 -17.13 -49.60 5.63
C GLU A 328 -16.79 -49.68 4.15
N ILE A 329 -15.50 -49.82 3.86
CA ILE A 329 -14.98 -50.19 2.55
C ILE A 329 -15.01 -51.73 2.56
N GLU A 330 -15.93 -52.31 1.80
CA GLU A 330 -15.86 -53.75 1.47
C GLU A 330 -14.84 -53.94 0.34
N ASP A 331 -13.90 -54.86 0.57
CA ASP A 331 -12.88 -55.36 -0.36
C ASP A 331 -13.46 -56.22 -1.49
#